data_AF-A0A1J5C1A5-F1
#
_entry.id   AF-A0A1J5C1A5-F1
#
_cell.length_a   1.000
_cell.length_b   1.000
_cell.length_c   1.000
_cell.angle_alpha   90.00
_cell.angle_beta   90.00
_cell.angle_gamma   90.00
#
_symmetry.space_group_name_H-M   'P 1'
#
loop_
_entity.id
_entity.type
_entity.pdbx_description
1 polymer ?
#
loop_
_entity_poly.entity_id
_entity_poly.type
_entity_poly.pdbx_seq_one_letter_code
_entity_poly.pdbx_strand_id
1 'polypeptide(L)' 'MIDENGVQLGVVNSREALSLARERGYDLVAVAPSSNPPVCKLVDLGKYIYEQNKREKEARRK' A
#
# COMPACT_ATOMS: atom_id res chain seq x y z
N MET A 1 -6.77 -6.45 -1.24
CA MET A 1 -5.64 -6.09 -0.36
C MET A 1 -4.41 -6.86 -0.77
N ILE A 2 -3.27 -6.20 -0.69
CA ILE A 2 -1.95 -6.79 -0.91
C ILE A 2 -1.17 -6.67 0.41
N ASP A 3 -0.49 -7.73 0.83
CA ASP A 3 0.34 -7.70 2.04
C ASP A 3 1.71 -7.04 1.80
N GLU A 4 2.55 -7.02 2.84
CA GLU A 4 3.89 -6.44 2.81
C GLU A 4 4.86 -7.19 1.88
N ASN A 5 4.61 -8.48 1.66
CA ASN A 5 5.41 -9.37 0.80
C ASN A 5 4.96 -9.32 -0.67
N GLY A 6 3.86 -8.62 -0.96
CA GLY A 6 3.27 -8.56 -2.29
C GLY A 6 2.26 -9.67 -2.59
N VAL A 7 1.87 -10.46 -1.58
CA VAL A 7 0.85 -11.50 -1.69
C VAL A 7 -0.53 -10.84 -1.79
N GLN A 8 -1.32 -11.29 -2.75
CA GLN A 8 -2.70 -10.84 -2.91
C GLN A 8 -3.61 -11.59 -1.93
N LEU A 9 -4.16 -10.88 -0.96
CA LEU A 9 -5.10 -11.42 0.04
C LEU A 9 -6.57 -11.35 -0.42
N GLY A 10 -6.83 -10.83 -1.63
CA GLY A 10 -8.18 -10.68 -2.16
C GLY A 10 -8.94 -9.51 -1.53
N VAL A 11 -10.27 -9.52 -1.62
CA VAL A 11 -11.14 -8.48 -1.07
C VAL A 11 -11.38 -8.77 0.41
N VAL A 12 -10.98 -7.84 1.27
CA VAL A 12 -11.12 -7.95 2.73
C VAL A 12 -11.83 -6.71 3.28
N ASN A 13 -12.39 -6.82 4.48
CA ASN A 13 -13.03 -5.70 5.14
C ASN A 13 -11.99 -4.66 5.58
N SER A 14 -12.33 -3.37 5.50
CA SER A 14 -11.45 -2.27 5.92
C SER A 14 -10.94 -2.40 7.36
N ARG A 15 -11.77 -2.92 8.28
CA ARG A 15 -11.39 -3.13 9.69
C ARG A 15 -10.37 -4.25 9.83
N GLU A 16 -10.52 -5.33 9.08
CA GLU A 16 -9.58 -6.45 9.07
C GLU A 16 -8.23 -6.00 8.51
N ALA A 17 -8.26 -5.31 7.37
CA ALA A 17 -7.05 -4.76 6.74
C ALA A 17 -6.28 -3.82 7.68
N LEU A 18 -6.99 -2.95 8.41
CA LEU A 18 -6.39 -2.03 9.37
C LEU A 18 -5.83 -2.76 10.59
N SER A 19 -6.51 -3.82 11.05
CA SER A 19 -6.04 -4.63 12.18
C SER A 19 -4.78 -5.40 11.81
N LEU A 20 -4.74 -5.99 10.61
CA LEU A 20 -3.59 -6.70 10.08
C LEU A 20 -2.37 -5.78 9.93
N ALA A 21 -2.58 -4.55 9.45
CA ALA A 21 -1.53 -3.54 9.37
C ALA A 21 -0.91 -3.25 10.75
N ARG A 22 -1.76 -3.01 11.75
CA ARG A 22 -1.32 -2.73 13.13
C ARG A 22 -0.61 -3.91 13.78
N GLU A 23 -1.15 -5.12 13.61
CA GLU A 23 -0.57 -6.36 14.16
C GLU A 23 0.84 -6.60 13.62
N ARG A 24 1.04 -6.34 12.32
CA ARG A 24 2.32 -6.54 11.65
C ARG A 24 3.26 -5.34 11.70
N GLY A 25 2.83 -4.22 12.30
CA GLY A 25 3.64 -2.99 12.38
C GLY A 25 3.84 -2.26 11.05
N TYR A 26 2.88 -2.38 10.13
CA TYR A 26 2.87 -1.69 8.84
C TYR A 26 1.71 -0.68 8.75
N ASP A 27 1.76 0.17 7.73
CA ASP A 27 0.71 1.10 7.36
C ASP A 27 -0.18 0.51 6.26
N LEU A 28 -1.50 0.74 6.38
CA LEU A 28 -2.46 0.43 5.32
C LEU A 28 -2.58 1.63 4.38
N VAL A 29 -2.09 1.49 3.15
CA VAL A 29 -2.13 2.56 2.13
C VAL A 29 -3.01 2.17 0.95
N ALA A 30 -3.93 3.05 0.56
CA ALA A 30 -4.72 2.89 -0.66
C ALA A 30 -3.87 3.26 -1.88
N VAL A 31 -3.44 2.26 -2.66
CA VAL A 31 -2.61 2.44 -3.85
C VAL A 31 -3.43 2.66 -5.12
N ALA A 32 -4.69 2.22 -5.13
CA ALA A 32 -5.65 2.54 -6.18
C ALA A 32 -7.01 2.89 -5.55
N PRO A 33 -7.19 4.13 -5.06
CA PRO A 33 -8.44 4.54 -4.41
C PRO A 33 -9.63 4.63 -5.38
N SER A 34 -9.37 4.80 -6.69
CA SER A 34 -10.40 4.91 -7.72
C SER A 34 -10.95 3.56 -8.21
N SER A 35 -10.33 2.43 -7.80
CA SER A 35 -10.81 1.09 -8.14
C SER A 35 -12.04 0.72 -7.32
N ASN A 36 -12.90 -0.16 -7.87
CA ASN A 36 -14.02 -0.74 -7.14
C ASN A 36 -13.90 -2.28 -7.11
N PRO A 37 -13.51 -2.89 -5.96
CA PRO A 37 -13.19 -2.24 -4.68
C PRO A 37 -11.81 -1.53 -4.70
N PRO A 38 -11.59 -0.54 -3.80
CA PRO A 38 -10.29 0.12 -3.68
C PRO A 38 -9.17 -0.87 -3.37
N VAL A 39 -8.00 -0.66 -3.98
CA VAL A 39 -6.84 -1.54 -3.74
C VAL A 39 -5.97 -0.93 -2.65
N CYS A 40 -5.93 -1.60 -1.50
CA CYS A 40 -5.05 -1.27 -0.39
C CYS A 40 -3.85 -2.22 -0.30
N LYS A 41 -2.72 -1.70 0.16
CA LYS A 41 -1.47 -2.44 0.36
C LYS A 41 -0.88 -2.16 1.74
N LEU A 42 -0.29 -3.18 2.37
CA LEU A 42 0.56 -2.99 3.57
C LEU A 42 1.95 -2.51 3.17
N VAL A 43 2.37 -1.37 3.71
CA VAL A 43 3.66 -0.75 3.41
C VAL A 43 4.22 -0.06 4.65
N ASP A 44 5.53 0.16 4.67
CA ASP A 44 6.13 1.19 5.55
C ASP A 44 5.95 2.55 4.87
N LEU A 45 5.22 3.47 5.50
CA LEU A 45 4.89 4.76 4.88
C LEU A 45 6.14 5.59 4.54
N GLY A 46 7.16 5.59 5.40
CA GLY A 46 8.39 6.36 5.18
C GLY A 46 9.16 5.85 3.97
N LYS A 47 9.37 4.54 3.90
CA LYS A 47 10.01 3.88 2.74
C LYS A 47 9.18 4.06 1.48
N TYR A 48 7.85 3.94 1.58
CA TYR A 48 6.95 4.10 0.45
C TYR A 48 7.03 5.50 -0.15
N ILE A 49 6.94 6.55 0.67
CA ILE A 49 7.05 7.95 0.22
C ILE A 49 8.42 8.22 -0.40
N TYR A 50 9.51 7.69 0.17
CA TYR A 50 10.85 7.82 -0.40
C TYR A 50 10.92 7.20 -1.81
N GLU A 51 10.43 5.97 -1.97
CA GLU A 51 10.43 5.27 -3.25
C GLU A 51 9.54 5.96 -4.29
N GLN A 52 8.36 6.48 -3.90
CA GLN A 52 7.51 7.25 -4.82
C GLN A 52 8.22 8.52 -5.30
N ASN A 53 8.77 9.31 -4.37
CA ASN A 53 9.52 10.52 -4.71
C ASN A 53 10.72 10.24 -5.63
N LYS A 54 11.42 9.13 -5.38
CA LYS A 54 12.55 8.70 -6.21
C LYS A 54 12.08 8.36 -7.63
N ARG A 55 11.03 7.55 -7.76
CA ARG A 55 10.42 7.19 -9.06
C ARG A 55 9.92 8.41 -9.83
N GLU A 56 9.26 9.36 -9.16
CA GLU A 56 8.81 10.60 -9.79
C GLU A 56 9.98 11.45 -10.30
N LYS A 57 11.07 11.55 -9.54
CA LYS A 57 12.28 12.26 -9.98
C LYS A 57 12.93 11.58 -11.18
N GLU A 58 12.97 10.25 -11.21
CA GLU A 58 13.51 9.49 -12.34
C GLU A 58 12.62 9.62 -13.59
N ALA A 59 11.29 9.61 -13.43
CA ALA A 59 10.34 9.78 -14.53
C ALA A 59 10.42 11.16 -15.19
N ARG A 60 10.69 12.22 -14.41
CA ARG A 60 10.86 13.60 -14.93
C ARG A 60 12.19 13.83 -15.67
N ARG A 61 13.17 12.93 -15.51
CA ARG A 61 14.49 13.04 -16.16
C ARG A 61 14.55 12.35 -17.52
N LYS A 62 13.48 11.64 -17.89
CA LYS A 62 13.35 10.90 -19.15
C LYS A 62 12.49 11.69 -20.13
#